data_AF-A0A954AC68-F1
#
_entry.id   AF-A0A954AC68-F1
#
_cell.length_a   1.000
_cell.length_b   1.000
_cell.length_c   1.000
_cell.angle_alpha   90.00
_cell.angle_beta   90.00
_cell.angle_gamma   90.00
#
_symmetry.space_group_name_H-M   'P 1'
#
loop_
_entity.id
_entity.type
_entity.pdbx_description
1 polymer ?
#
loop_
_entity_poly.entity_id
_entity_poly.type
_entity_poly.pdbx_seq_one_letter_code
_entity_poly.pdbx_strand_id
1 'polypeptide(L)'
;MRRAPIRSGMTLLEAVLALAILSSVLIVCLELRARMIRHTDALQRSQMVERETQNLFLMASTRSLPDPRVDKENERYIWEGEHLGSPYTITAKIEQLPAPTTTDQPDAEARTVTMWRYDLSYMG
;
A
#
# COMPACT_ATOMS: atom_id res chain seq x y z
N MET A 1 -53.64 45.41 16.38
CA MET A 1 -53.85 43.94 16.47
C MET A 1 -52.48 43.28 16.64
N ARG A 2 -52.00 43.08 17.88
CA ARG A 2 -50.69 42.46 18.16
C ARG A 2 -50.89 40.96 18.36
N ARG A 3 -50.26 40.12 17.54
CA ARG A 3 -50.23 38.67 17.74
C ARG A 3 -49.31 38.37 18.92
N ALA A 4 -49.82 37.61 19.89
CA ALA A 4 -49.04 37.15 21.03
C ALA A 4 -47.92 36.19 20.57
N PRO A 5 -46.73 36.23 21.19
CA PRO A 5 -45.71 35.23 20.93
C PRO A 5 -46.17 33.89 21.48
N ILE A 6 -46.28 32.87 20.62
CA ILE A 6 -46.48 31.48 21.04
C ILE A 6 -45.18 31.04 21.72
N ARG A 7 -45.12 31.11 23.06
CA ARG A 7 -44.10 30.42 23.83
C ARG A 7 -44.43 28.93 23.76
N SER A 8 -43.82 28.25 22.78
CA SER A 8 -43.80 26.78 22.76
C SER A 8 -42.87 26.30 23.87
N GLY A 9 -43.44 25.76 24.95
CA GLY A 9 -42.66 25.11 25.99
C GLY A 9 -42.16 23.77 25.44
N MET A 10 -40.83 23.60 25.40
CA MET A 10 -40.21 22.33 24.99
C MET A 10 -40.71 21.23 25.92
N THR A 11 -41.37 20.22 25.35
CA THR A 11 -41.86 19.10 26.16
C THR A 11 -40.69 18.22 26.58
N LEU A 12 -40.77 17.57 27.74
CA LEU A 12 -39.70 16.67 28.21
C LEU A 12 -39.40 15.57 27.18
N LEU A 13 -40.42 15.09 26.47
CA LEU A 13 -40.28 14.14 25.37
C LEU A 13 -39.43 14.70 24.23
N GLU A 14 -39.68 15.96 23.84
CA GLU A 14 -38.94 16.64 22.77
C GLU A 14 -37.46 16.86 23.14
N ALA A 15 -37.20 17.19 24.42
CA ALA A 15 -35.83 17.31 24.93
C ALA A 15 -35.08 15.97 24.93
N VAL A 16 -35.74 14.88 25.35
CA VAL A 16 -35.14 13.54 25.34
C VAL A 16 -34.92 13.04 23.91
N LEU A 17 -35.87 13.30 23.01
CA LEU A 17 -35.73 12.96 21.60
C LEU A 17 -34.57 13.72 20.95
N ALA A 18 -34.47 15.03 21.20
CA ALA A 18 -33.36 15.84 20.72
C ALA A 18 -32.02 15.32 21.26
N LEU A 19 -31.94 14.97 22.54
CA LEU A 19 -30.74 14.41 23.15
C LEU A 19 -30.36 13.06 22.52
N ALA A 20 -31.33 12.18 22.27
CA ALA A 20 -31.11 10.90 21.62
C ALA A 20 -30.54 11.08 20.20
N ILE A 21 -31.13 11.99 19.40
CA ILE A 21 -30.65 12.30 18.05
C ILE A 21 -29.24 12.91 18.10
N LEU A 22 -28.99 13.85 18.99
CA LEU A 22 -27.67 14.46 19.13
C LEU A 22 -26.62 13.42 19.53
N SER A 23 -26.96 12.52 20.46
CA SER A 23 -26.05 11.46 20.92
C SER A 23 -25.71 10.47 19.80
N SER A 24 -26.70 10.06 18.99
CA SER A 24 -26.46 9.12 17.90
C SER A 24 -25.59 9.73 16.79
N VAL A 25 -25.83 11.00 16.44
CA VAL A 25 -24.98 11.73 15.49
C VAL A 25 -23.54 11.84 16.02
N LEU A 26 -23.37 12.15 17.31
CA LEU A 26 -22.05 12.24 17.94
C LEU A 26 -21.30 10.89 17.88
N ILE A 27 -21.99 9.79 18.19
CA ILE A 27 -21.42 8.44 18.12
C ILE A 27 -20.96 8.12 16.69
N VAL A 28 -21.81 8.37 15.69
CA VAL A 28 -21.47 8.12 14.27
C VAL A 28 -20.27 8.97 13.83
N CYS A 29 -20.22 10.25 14.21
CA CYS A 29 -19.09 11.12 13.91
C CYS A 29 -17.78 10.61 14.55
N LEU A 30 -17.83 10.14 15.80
CA LEU A 30 -16.67 9.57 16.49
C LEU A 30 -16.20 8.27 15.82
N GLU A 31 -17.13 7.39 15.44
CA GLU A 31 -16.79 6.17 14.71
C GLU A 31 -16.16 6.45 13.35
N LEU A 32 -16.74 7.38 12.57
CA LEU A 32 -16.20 7.78 11.27
C LEU A 32 -14.79 8.34 11.41
N ARG A 33 -14.55 9.21 12.41
CA ARG A 33 -13.22 9.75 12.68
C ARG A 33 -12.23 8.64 13.06
N ALA A 34 -12.62 7.71 13.92
CA ALA A 34 -11.77 6.58 14.31
C ALA A 34 -11.48 5.64 13.13
N ARG A 35 -12.42 5.45 12.20
CA ARG A 35 -12.20 4.69 10.96
C ARG A 35 -11.25 5.44 10.03
N MET A 36 -11.45 6.74 9.81
CA MET A 36 -10.56 7.56 8.97
C MET A 36 -9.12 7.51 9.47
N ILE A 37 -8.87 7.72 10.76
CA ILE A 37 -7.52 7.67 11.36
C ILE A 37 -6.84 6.33 11.06
N ARG A 38 -7.55 5.22 11.31
CA ARG A 38 -7.02 3.88 11.03
C ARG A 38 -6.71 3.65 9.55
N HIS A 39 -7.55 4.15 8.65
CA HIS A 39 -7.30 4.06 7.21
C HIS A 39 -6.10 4.93 6.77
N THR A 40 -5.94 6.13 7.32
CA THR A 40 -4.77 6.98 7.03
C THR A 40 -3.48 6.35 7.54
N ASP A 41 -3.48 5.75 8.73
CA ASP A 41 -2.28 5.08 9.26
C ASP A 41 -1.89 3.87 8.40
N ALA A 42 -2.87 3.08 7.96
CA ALA A 42 -2.65 1.95 7.07
C ALA A 42 -2.12 2.41 5.70
N LEU A 43 -2.68 3.48 5.13
CA LEU A 43 -2.23 4.05 3.86
C LEU A 43 -0.82 4.62 3.96
N GLN A 44 -0.50 5.34 5.04
CA GLN A 44 0.84 5.89 5.27
C GLN A 44 1.88 4.78 5.37
N ARG A 45 1.59 3.70 6.09
CA ARG A 45 2.48 2.53 6.17
C ARG A 45 2.67 1.88 4.81
N SER A 46 1.59 1.71 4.04
CA SER A 46 1.67 1.15 2.69
C SER A 46 2.53 2.01 1.76
N GLN A 47 2.35 3.33 1.78
CA GLN A 47 3.12 4.26 0.95
C GLN A 47 4.60 4.31 1.35
N MET A 48 4.90 4.18 2.64
CA MET A 48 6.27 4.10 3.14
C MET A 48 6.97 2.85 2.59
N VAL A 49 6.35 1.68 2.74
CA VAL A 49 6.88 0.41 2.23
C VAL A 49 7.06 0.44 0.70
N GLU A 50 6.11 1.03 -0.03
CA GLU A 50 6.18 1.16 -1.49
C GLU A 50 7.37 2.02 -1.92
N ARG A 51 7.58 3.18 -1.26
CA ARG A 51 8.74 4.05 -1.54
C ARG A 51 10.06 3.37 -1.23
N GLU A 52 10.15 2.66 -0.11
CA GLU A 52 11.36 1.93 0.27
C GLU A 52 11.67 0.81 -0.73
N THR A 53 10.65 0.07 -1.15
CA THR A 53 10.76 -0.97 -2.18
C THR A 53 11.23 -0.39 -3.51
N GLN A 54 10.68 0.76 -3.90
CA GLN A 54 11.08 1.44 -5.13
C GLN A 54 12.54 1.92 -5.07
N ASN A 55 13.00 2.44 -3.93
CA ASN A 55 14.40 2.84 -3.75
C ASN A 55 15.35 1.65 -3.85
N LEU A 56 15.03 0.53 -3.20
CA LEU A 56 15.86 -0.69 -3.27
C LEU A 56 15.88 -1.27 -4.69
N PHE A 57 14.75 -1.26 -5.39
CA PHE A 57 14.69 -1.68 -6.79
C PHE A 57 15.55 -0.77 -7.68
N LEU A 58 15.49 0.55 -7.50
CA LEU A 58 16.34 1.49 -8.22
C LEU A 58 17.81 1.19 -7.97
N MET A 59 18.23 1.00 -6.70
CA MET A 59 19.61 0.65 -6.36
C MET A 59 20.06 -0.68 -6.99
N ALA A 60 19.17 -1.68 -7.05
CA ALA A 60 19.45 -2.94 -7.74
C ALA A 60 19.65 -2.73 -9.24
N SER A 61 18.76 -1.94 -9.87
CA SER A 61 18.82 -1.65 -11.31
C SER A 61 20.05 -0.84 -11.71
N THR A 62 20.50 0.08 -10.85
CA THR A 62 21.69 0.92 -11.08
C THR A 62 22.99 0.23 -10.68
N ARG A 63 22.95 -1.06 -10.29
CA ARG A 63 24.11 -1.82 -9.80
C ARG A 63 24.84 -1.12 -8.64
N SER A 64 24.08 -0.40 -7.81
CA SER A 64 24.61 0.34 -6.65
C SER A 64 24.52 -0.47 -5.37
N LEU A 65 23.94 -1.68 -5.42
CA LEU A 65 23.99 -2.64 -4.34
C LEU A 65 25.38 -3.28 -4.23
N PRO A 66 25.79 -3.71 -3.02
CA PRO A 66 27.01 -4.49 -2.82
C PRO A 66 27.00 -5.79 -3.64
N ASP A 67 28.16 -6.44 -3.76
CA ASP A 67 28.24 -7.69 -4.52
C ASP A 67 27.31 -8.77 -3.92
N PRO A 68 26.46 -9.40 -4.75
CA PRO A 68 25.54 -10.42 -4.28
C PRO A 68 26.25 -11.71 -3.89
N ARG A 69 25.66 -12.43 -2.94
CA ARG A 69 25.95 -13.85 -2.76
C ARG A 69 25.33 -14.63 -3.92
N VAL A 70 26.14 -15.41 -4.63
CA VAL A 70 25.68 -16.25 -5.74
C VAL A 70 25.31 -17.63 -5.19
N ASP A 71 24.02 -17.97 -5.25
CA ASP A 71 23.54 -19.33 -5.03
C ASP A 71 23.61 -20.10 -6.35
N LYS A 72 24.66 -20.90 -6.50
CA LYS A 72 24.93 -21.70 -7.71
C LYS A 72 23.93 -22.83 -7.91
N GLU A 73 23.28 -23.31 -6.85
CA GLU A 73 22.35 -24.44 -6.94
C GLU A 73 21.03 -24.02 -7.58
N ASN A 74 20.61 -22.79 -7.30
CA ASN A 74 19.34 -22.25 -7.79
C ASN A 74 19.49 -21.15 -8.87
N GLU A 75 20.71 -20.89 -9.33
CA GLU A 75 21.07 -19.81 -10.28
C GLU A 75 20.54 -18.44 -9.85
N ARG A 76 20.68 -18.10 -8.56
CA ARG A 76 20.16 -16.85 -7.99
C ARG A 76 21.26 -15.95 -7.48
N TYR A 77 21.01 -14.65 -7.57
CA TYR A 77 21.83 -13.61 -6.97
C TYR A 77 21.09 -13.04 -5.77
N ILE A 78 21.70 -13.11 -4.60
CA ILE A 78 21.06 -12.73 -3.34
C ILE A 78 21.83 -11.55 -2.75
N TRP A 79 21.16 -10.43 -2.54
CA TRP A 79 21.65 -9.30 -1.77
C TRP A 79 20.99 -9.32 -0.39
N GLU A 80 21.80 -9.27 0.65
CA GLU A 80 21.36 -9.18 2.04
C GLU A 80 21.96 -7.90 2.63
N GLY A 81 21.18 -7.14 3.40
CA GLY A 81 21.66 -5.91 4.00
C GLY A 81 20.63 -5.28 4.91
N GLU A 82 20.90 -4.06 5.35
CA GLU A 82 20.02 -3.25 6.16
C GLU A 82 19.72 -1.93 5.45
N HIS A 83 18.45 -1.56 5.37
CA HIS A 83 18.01 -0.28 4.84
C HIS A 83 17.09 0.39 5.85
N LEU A 84 17.49 1.57 6.34
CA LEU A 84 16.71 2.36 7.32
C LEU A 84 16.33 1.59 8.60
N GLY A 85 17.18 0.69 9.10
CA GLY A 85 16.90 -0.09 10.31
C GLY A 85 16.19 -1.42 10.08
N SER A 86 15.80 -1.73 8.84
CA SER A 86 15.12 -2.98 8.47
C SER A 86 16.03 -3.88 7.64
N PRO A 87 16.24 -5.15 8.04
CA PRO A 87 16.98 -6.09 7.21
C PRO A 87 16.17 -6.45 5.96
N TYR A 88 16.83 -6.44 4.82
CA TYR A 88 16.24 -6.79 3.53
C TYR A 88 17.00 -7.94 2.86
N THR A 89 16.26 -8.69 2.05
CA THR A 89 16.80 -9.69 1.12
C THR A 89 16.22 -9.44 -0.25
N ILE A 90 17.08 -9.17 -1.23
CA ILE A 90 16.71 -9.09 -2.66
C ILE A 90 17.24 -10.34 -3.32
N THR A 91 16.38 -11.07 -4.03
CA THR A 91 16.78 -12.21 -4.84
C THR A 91 16.53 -11.88 -6.30
N ALA A 92 17.56 -11.90 -7.15
CA ALA A 92 17.39 -11.85 -8.59
C ALA A 92 17.55 -13.24 -9.21
N LYS A 93 16.64 -13.55 -10.12
CA LYS A 93 16.70 -14.74 -10.98
C LYS A 93 16.66 -14.32 -12.43
N ILE A 94 17.38 -15.05 -13.27
CA ILE A 94 17.32 -14.89 -14.70
C ILE A 94 16.19 -15.80 -15.21
N GLU A 95 15.09 -15.21 -15.67
CA GLU A 95 13.99 -15.94 -16.29
C GLU A 95 14.04 -15.74 -17.81
N GLN A 96 13.89 -16.82 -18.57
CA GLN A 96 13.70 -16.78 -20.01
C GLN A 96 12.19 -16.82 -20.28
N LEU A 97 11.65 -15.70 -20.74
CA LEU A 97 10.23 -15.60 -21.11
C LEU A 97 10.09 -15.67 -22.62
N PRO A 98 8.96 -16.22 -23.13
CA PRO A 98 8.66 -16.11 -24.56
C PRO A 98 8.58 -14.62 -24.92
N ALA A 99 9.25 -14.22 -26.00
CA ALA A 99 9.15 -12.87 -26.51
C ALA A 99 7.67 -12.54 -26.77
N PRO A 100 7.21 -11.33 -26.41
CA PRO A 100 5.85 -10.93 -26.72
C PRO A 100 5.64 -11.04 -28.23
N THR A 101 4.63 -11.79 -28.65
CA THR A 101 4.24 -11.91 -30.04
C THR A 101 3.63 -10.59 -30.49
N THR A 102 4.44 -9.73 -31.10
CA THR A 102 3.93 -8.56 -31.82
C THR A 102 3.14 -9.07 -33.03
N THR A 103 1.89 -8.61 -33.19
CA THR A 103 0.90 -9.11 -34.16
C THR A 103 1.34 -9.03 -35.64
N ASP A 104 2.44 -8.33 -35.95
CA ASP A 104 2.90 -8.07 -37.31
C ASP A 104 4.03 -9.00 -37.83
N GLN A 105 4.40 -10.08 -37.11
CA GLN A 105 5.52 -10.93 -37.54
C GLN A 105 5.11 -12.40 -37.76
N PRO A 106 4.92 -12.85 -39.01
CA PRO A 106 4.44 -14.21 -39.32
C PRO A 106 5.49 -15.31 -39.17
N ASP A 107 6.77 -14.97 -38.95
CA ASP A 107 7.89 -15.91 -38.74
C ASP A 107 8.58 -15.67 -37.40
N ALA A 108 7.82 -15.57 -36.32
CA ALA A 108 8.39 -15.54 -34.98
C ALA A 108 8.77 -16.97 -34.55
N GLU A 109 9.96 -17.43 -34.94
CA GLU A 109 10.68 -18.41 -34.12
C GLU A 109 10.53 -17.97 -32.66
N ALA A 110 10.25 -18.91 -31.75
CA ALA A 110 10.03 -18.63 -30.34
C ALA A 110 11.28 -18.02 -29.69
N ARG A 111 11.50 -16.72 -29.93
CA ARG A 111 12.59 -15.95 -29.36
C ARG A 111 12.33 -15.87 -27.87
N THR A 112 13.31 -16.27 -27.07
CA THR A 112 13.26 -16.08 -25.62
C THR A 112 13.93 -14.76 -25.28
N VAL A 113 13.31 -13.97 -24.40
CA VAL A 113 13.90 -12.76 -23.83
C VAL A 113 14.42 -13.14 -22.46
N THR A 114 15.70 -12.83 -22.21
CA THR A 114 16.30 -12.98 -20.89
C THR A 114 15.90 -11.78 -20.04
N MET A 115 15.13 -12.01 -18.97
CA MET A 115 14.68 -10.98 -18.06
C MET A 115 15.19 -11.25 -16.64
N TRP A 116 15.57 -10.18 -15.94
CA TRP A 116 15.88 -10.25 -14.52
C TRP A 116 14.60 -10.07 -13.71
N ARG A 117 14.24 -11.08 -12.92
CA ARG A 117 13.16 -11.00 -11.95
C ARG A 117 13.75 -10.74 -10.57
N TYR A 118 13.30 -9.67 -9.92
CA TYR A 118 13.72 -9.31 -8.57
C TYR A 118 12.58 -9.57 -7.59
N ASP A 119 12.81 -10.42 -6.60
CA ASP A 119 11.92 -10.64 -5.47
C ASP A 119 12.54 -9.97 -4.23
N LEU A 120 11.84 -9.01 -3.61
CA LEU A 120 12.25 -8.33 -2.38
C LEU A 120 11.45 -8.88 -1.19
N SER A 121 12.13 -9.27 -0.12
CA SER A 121 11.51 -9.61 1.16
C SER A 121 12.17 -8.84 2.30
N TYR A 122 11.34 -8.28 3.19
CA TYR A 122 11.78 -7.75 4.48
C TYR A 122 11.72 -8.86 5.53
N MET A 123 12.78 -9.01 6.32
CA MET A 123 12.75 -9.85 7.53
C MET A 123 12.27 -8.99 8.70
N GLY A 124 10.95 -8.83 8.79
CA GLY A 124 10.29 -8.16 9.93
C GLY A 124 10.19 -9.06 11.15
#